data_AF-A0A8T4FP41-F1
#
_entry.id   AF-A0A8T4FP41-F1
#
_cell.length_a   1.000
_cell.length_b   1.000
_cell.length_c   1.000
_cell.angle_alpha   90.00
_cell.angle_beta   90.00
_cell.angle_gamma   90.00
#
_symmetry.space_group_name_H-M   'P 1'
#
loop_
_entity.id
_entity.type
_entity.pdbx_description
1 polymer ?
#
loop_
_entity_poly.entity_id
_entity_poly.type
_entity_poly.pdbx_seq_one_letter_code
_entity_poly.pdbx_strand_id
1 'polypeptide(L)' 'MVEYKVVVNDVKTGKSYNVTVTGNHAASLTRMSLGDVIDGVFLGLPGYKLKITGGSDKNGTPMRKDL' A
#
# COMPACT_ATOMS: atom_id res chain seq x y z
N MET A 1 -4.86 -14.84 -9.19
CA MET A 1 -4.84 -13.37 -9.30
C MET A 1 -4.61 -12.83 -7.90
N VAL A 2 -3.59 -11.99 -7.71
CA VAL A 2 -3.33 -11.37 -6.40
C VAL A 2 -4.17 -10.11 -6.29
N GLU A 3 -4.96 -10.01 -5.24
CA GLU A 3 -5.74 -8.83 -4.89
C GLU A 3 -5.13 -8.25 -3.61
N TYR A 4 -4.74 -6.97 -3.66
CA TYR A 4 -4.29 -6.26 -2.47
C TYR A 4 -5.36 -5.25 -2.04
N LYS A 5 -5.71 -5.30 -0.76
CA LYS A 5 -6.46 -4.23 -0.11
C LYS A 5 -5.46 -3.22 0.44
N VAL A 6 -5.38 -2.06 -0.19
CA VAL A 6 -4.51 -0.97 0.25
C VAL A 6 -5.32 0.02 1.08
N VAL A 7 -4.81 0.35 2.26
CA VAL A 7 -5.42 1.35 3.15
C VAL A 7 -4.56 2.61 3.09
N VAL A 8 -5.08 3.64 2.45
CA VAL A 8 -4.43 4.96 2.37
C VAL A 8 -4.87 5.79 3.56
N ASN A 9 -3.94 6.13 4.43
CA ASN A 9 -4.20 6.96 5.59
C ASN A 9 -3.75 8.40 5.30
N ASP A 10 -4.68 9.35 5.36
CA ASP A 10 -4.36 10.77 5.29
C ASP A 10 -4.17 11.32 6.71
N VAL A 11 -2.89 11.53 7.07
CA VAL A 11 -2.48 12.02 8.39
C VAL A 11 -3.02 13.43 8.67
N LYS A 12 -3.31 14.24 7.64
CA LYS A 12 -3.80 15.61 7.83
C LYS A 12 -5.28 15.65 8.19
N THR A 13 -6.07 14.77 7.59
CA THR A 13 -7.52 14.71 7.82
C THR A 13 -7.93 13.64 8.81
N GLY A 14 -7.02 12.72 9.17
CA GLY A 14 -7.29 11.56 10.02
C GLY A 14 -8.18 10.51 9.35
N LYS A 15 -8.40 10.60 8.03
CA LYS A 15 -9.26 9.69 7.27
C LYS A 15 -8.47 8.54 6.67
N SER A 16 -9.10 7.37 6.63
CA SER A 16 -8.55 6.19 5.96
C SER A 16 -9.43 5.82 4.78
N TYR A 17 -8.82 5.54 3.63
CA TYR A 17 -9.48 5.16 2.40
C TYR A 17 -9.02 3.77 2.00
N ASN A 18 -9.98 2.87 1.78
CA ASN A 18 -9.68 1.52 1.30
C ASN A 18 -9.74 1.50 -0.22
N VAL A 19 -8.65 1.10 -0.86
CA VAL A 19 -8.53 0.96 -2.30
C VAL A 19 -8.19 -0.49 -2.61
N THR A 20 -9.02 -1.15 -3.40
CA THR A 20 -8.75 -2.50 -3.90
C THR A 20 -7.90 -2.40 -5.15
N VAL A 21 -6.71 -2.99 -5.10
CA VAL A 21 -5.75 -3.00 -6.21
C VAL A 21 -5.66 -4.42 -6.75
N THR A 22 -5.94 -4.56 -8.04
CA THR A 22 -5.93 -5.85 -8.75
C THR A 22 -4.95 -5.82 -9.92
N GLY A 23 -4.54 -7.00 -10.39
CA GLY A 23 -3.78 -7.16 -11.63
C GLY A 23 -2.34 -6.62 -11.59
N ASN A 24 -1.93 -5.88 -12.62
CA ASN A 24 -0.54 -5.44 -12.80
C ASN A 24 -0.06 -4.44 -11.74
N HIS A 25 -0.99 -3.66 -11.17
CA HIS A 25 -0.68 -2.72 -10.08
C HIS A 25 -0.31 -3.47 -8.79
N ALA A 26 -0.94 -4.63 -8.54
CA ALA A 26 -0.62 -5.48 -7.41
C ALA A 26 0.82 -6.04 -7.50
N ALA A 27 1.23 -6.50 -8.68
CA ALA A 27 2.59 -7.04 -8.89
C ALA A 27 3.70 -5.99 -8.66
N SER A 28 3.39 -4.71 -8.90
CA SER A 28 4.33 -3.60 -8.66
C SER A 28 4.53 -3.36 -7.16
N LEU A 29 3.46 -3.49 -6.36
CA LEU A 29 3.52 -3.35 -4.90
C LEU A 29 4.26 -4.53 -4.22
N THR A 30 4.25 -5.72 -4.81
CA THR A 30 4.91 -6.91 -4.25
C THR A 30 6.44 -6.77 -4.12
N ARG A 31 7.07 -5.93 -4.95
CA ARG A 31 8.53 -5.75 -4.95
C ARG A 31 9.02 -4.64 -4.00
N MET A 32 8.13 -4.08 -3.19
CA MET A 32 8.44 -2.91 -2.39
C MET A 32 8.68 -3.26 -0.93
N SER A 33 9.59 -2.53 -0.31
CA SER A 33 9.98 -2.71 1.08
C SER A 33 9.31 -1.70 2.01
N LEU A 34 9.32 -2.03 3.30
CA LEU A 34 8.74 -1.16 4.33
C LEU A 34 9.52 0.15 4.41
N GLY A 35 8.83 1.27 4.21
CA GLY A 35 9.43 2.60 4.19
C GLY A 35 9.68 3.17 2.79
N ASP A 36 9.48 2.37 1.74
CA ASP A 36 9.57 2.85 0.36
C ASP A 36 8.45 3.84 0.04
N VAL A 37 8.75 4.71 -0.91
CA VAL A 37 7.83 5.74 -1.40
C VAL A 37 7.34 5.36 -2.79
N ILE A 38 6.03 5.29 -2.94
CA ILE A 38 5.33 5.09 -4.22
C ILE A 38 4.63 6.34 -4.67
N ASP A 39 4.48 6.50 -5.98
CA ASP A 39 3.51 7.43 -6.52
C ASP A 39 2.10 6.89 -6.36
N GLY A 40 1.20 7.72 -5.85
CA GLY A 40 -0.21 7.42 -5.65
C GLY A 40 -1.00 7.22 -6.95
N VAL A 41 -0.36 7.42 -8.10
CA VAL A 41 -0.92 7.14 -9.43
C VAL A 41 -1.44 5.70 -9.51
N PHE A 42 -0.77 4.73 -8.89
CA PHE A 42 -1.19 3.33 -8.88
C PHE A 42 -2.48 3.08 -8.07
N LEU A 43 -2.88 4.02 -7.22
CA LEU A 43 -4.07 3.95 -6.37
C LEU A 43 -5.15 4.97 -6.78
N GLY A 44 -5.00 5.63 -7.94
CA GLY A 44 -5.93 6.68 -8.38
C GLY A 44 -5.77 8.03 -7.66
N LEU A 45 -4.62 8.26 -7.02
CA LEU A 45 -4.25 9.51 -6.35
C LEU A 45 -3.07 10.17 -7.07
N PRO A 46 -3.28 10.73 -8.27
CA PRO A 46 -2.22 11.41 -9.01
C PRO A 46 -1.69 12.62 -8.24
N GLY A 47 -0.36 12.78 -8.19
CA GLY A 47 0.32 13.88 -7.50
C GLY A 47 0.61 13.65 -6.02
N TYR A 48 0.15 12.53 -5.44
CA TYR A 48 0.49 12.15 -4.07
C TYR A 48 1.64 11.16 -4.03
N LYS A 49 2.56 11.35 -3.09
CA LYS A 49 3.55 10.33 -2.74
C LYS A 49 3.10 9.63 -1.48
N LEU A 50 3.02 8.31 -1.53
CA LEU A 50 2.59 7.46 -0.42
C LEU A 50 3.78 6.66 0.08
N LYS A 51 3.86 6.48 1.39
CA LYS A 51 4.89 5.68 2.02
C LYS A 51 4.29 4.36 2.49
N ILE A 52 4.98 3.26 2.21
CA ILE A 52 4.60 1.96 2.75
C ILE A 52 4.96 1.96 4.24
N THR A 53 3.95 2.01 5.10
CA THR A 53 4.13 2.02 6.56
C THR A 53 4.00 0.63 7.18
N GLY A 54 3.45 -0.32 6.44
CA GLY A 54 3.12 -1.65 6.94
C GLY A 54 2.27 -2.45 5.98
N GLY A 55 1.97 -3.67 6.39
CA GLY A 55 1.02 -4.54 5.73
C GLY A 55 0.90 -5.86 6.47
N SER A 56 -0.02 -6.70 6.00
CA SER A 56 -0.25 -8.02 6.55
C SER A 56 -0.37 -9.03 5.43
N ASP A 57 0.16 -10.23 5.63
CA ASP A 57 -0.04 -11.34 4.71
C ASP A 57 -1.40 -12.04 4.95
N LYS A 58 -1.78 -12.98 4.09
CA LYS A 58 -3.01 -13.77 4.17
C LYS A 58 -3.21 -14.45 5.53
N ASN A 59 -2.12 -14.83 6.19
CA ASN A 59 -2.15 -15.48 7.51
C ASN A 59 -2.25 -14.48 8.69
N GLY A 60 -2.37 -13.18 8.41
CA GLY A 60 -2.40 -12.13 9.43
C GLY A 60 -1.02 -11.76 10.00
N THR A 61 0.06 -12.31 9.44
CA THR A 61 1.43 -11.98 9.85
C THR A 61 1.74 -10.53 9.46
N PRO A 62 2.09 -9.65 10.42
CA PRO A 62 2.42 -8.26 10.13
C PRO A 62 3.80 -8.17 9.47
N MET A 63 3.95 -7.24 8.53
CA MET A 63 5.27 -6.86 8.02
C MET A 63 6.08 -6.19 9.13
N ARG A 64 7.35 -6.56 9.20
CA ARG A 64 8.32 -6.07 10.17
C ARG A 64 9.43 -5.33 9.43
N LYS A 65 9.92 -4.23 10.01
CA LYS A 65 10.98 -3.41 9.40
C LYS A 65 12.38 -3.99 9.65
N ASP A 66 12.47 -4.88 10.63
CA ASP A 66 13.66 -5.54 11.14
C ASP A 66 14.02 -6.84 10.38
N LEU A 67 13.20 -7.22 9.39
CA LEU A 67 13.36 -8.40 8.53
C LEU A 67 13.29 -7.98 7.06
#